data_AF-A0A7C8DRI5-F1
#
_entry.id   AF-A0A7C8DRI5-F1
#
_cell.length_a   1.000
_cell.length_b   1.000
_cell.length_c   1.000
_cell.angle_alpha   90.00
_cell.angle_beta   90.00
_cell.angle_gamma   90.00
#
_symmetry.space_group_name_H-M   'P 1'
#
loop_
_entity.id
_entity.type
_entity.pdbx_description
1 polymer ?
#
loop_
_entity_poly.entity_id
_entity_poly.type
_entity_poly.pdbx_seq_one_letter_code
_entity_poly.pdbx_strand_id
1 'polypeptide(L)' 'EIGVIAAPPSAAQKIADLFLEARVNAILNFSPIRISVPECCLVENIDFTVMLDVLTYKLNHEKKTAIA' A
#
# COMPACT_ATOMS: atom_id res chain seq x y z
N GLU A 1 -8.11 8.69 -13.03
CA GLU A 1 -8.57 7.28 -13.08
C GLU A 1 -8.13 6.48 -11.87
N ILE A 2 -6.86 6.57 -11.45
CA ILE A 2 -6.34 5.90 -10.25
C ILE A 2 -5.94 6.92 -9.18
N GLY A 3 -6.35 6.70 -7.93
CA GLY A 3 -5.97 7.48 -6.76
C GLY A 3 -4.97 6.71 -5.87
N VAL A 4 -4.12 7.44 -5.15
CA VAL A 4 -3.16 6.84 -4.21
C VAL A 4 -3.40 7.42 -2.82
N ILE A 5 -3.60 6.55 -1.83
CA ILE A 5 -3.74 6.94 -0.43
C ILE A 5 -2.45 6.59 0.30
N ALA A 6 -1.67 7.61 0.65
CA ALA A 6 -0.46 7.51 1.47
C ALA A 6 -0.60 8.36 2.76
N ALA A 7 -1.82 8.41 3.30
CA ALA A 7 -2.15 9.19 4.48
C ALA A 7 -2.21 8.31 5.74
N PRO A 8 -2.17 8.90 6.95
CA PRO A 8 -2.37 8.16 8.19
C PRO A 8 -3.75 7.47 8.24
N PRO A 9 -3.91 6.42 9.06
CA PRO A 9 -5.17 5.68 9.22
C PRO A 9 -6.39 6.56 9.44
N SER A 10 -6.26 7.59 10.28
CA SER A 10 -7.35 8.50 10.63
C SER A 10 -7.90 9.30 9.45
N ALA A 11 -7.15 9.42 8.35
CA ALA A 11 -7.54 10.18 7.17
C ALA A 11 -7.88 9.30 5.95
N ALA A 12 -7.48 8.02 5.94
CA ALA A 12 -7.55 7.18 4.75
C ALA A 12 -8.98 6.99 4.22
N GLN A 13 -9.95 6.73 5.10
CA GLN A 13 -11.35 6.56 4.68
C GLN A 13 -11.91 7.85 4.06
N LYS A 14 -11.69 9.00 4.71
CA LYS A 14 -12.16 10.29 4.20
C LYS A 14 -11.60 10.61 2.81
N ILE A 15 -10.34 10.24 2.55
CA ILE A 15 -9.73 10.43 1.22
C ILE A 15 -10.36 9.48 0.20
N ALA A 16 -10.63 8.23 0.57
CA ALA A 16 -11.35 7.29 -0.29
C ALA A 16 -12.73 7.82 -0.68
N ASP A 17 -13.48 8.40 0.27
CA ASP A 17 -14.78 9.00 0.01
C ASP A 17 -14.68 10.16 -1.00
N LEU A 18 -13.68 11.03 -0.86
CA LEU A 18 -13.40 12.11 -1.82
C LEU A 18 -13.04 11.58 -3.21
N PHE A 19 -12.32 10.46 -3.28
CA PHE A 19 -12.01 9.79 -4.54
C PHE A 19 -13.27 9.23 -5.22
N LEU A 20 -14.22 8.71 -4.46
CA LEU A 20 -15.51 8.26 -4.99
C LEU A 20 -16.32 9.44 -5.56
N GLU A 21 -16.39 10.57 -4.84
CA GLU A 21 -17.06 11.79 -5.33
C GLU A 21 -16.42 12.30 -6.62
N ALA A 22 -15.09 12.21 -6.72
CA ALA A 22 -14.31 12.57 -7.90
C ALA A 22 -14.34 11.53 -9.02
N ARG A 23 -15.07 10.42 -8.86
CA ARG A 23 -15.17 9.31 -9.83
C ARG A 23 -13.82 8.66 -10.17
N VAL A 24 -12.99 8.45 -9.15
CA VAL A 24 -11.79 7.62 -9.26
C VAL A 24 -12.20 6.15 -9.30
N ASN A 25 -11.71 5.41 -10.30
CA ASN A 25 -12.13 4.04 -10.58
C ASN A 25 -11.26 3.00 -9.87
N ALA A 26 -10.04 3.36 -9.48
CA ALA A 26 -9.14 2.48 -8.74
C ALA A 26 -8.34 3.24 -7.67
N ILE A 27 -8.03 2.57 -6.56
CA ILE A 27 -7.29 3.13 -5.43
C ILE A 27 -6.14 2.20 -5.06
N LEU A 28 -4.92 2.74 -5.00
CA LEU A 28 -3.81 2.11 -4.32
C LEU A 28 -3.76 2.62 -2.87
N ASN A 29 -4.03 1.74 -1.91
CA ASN A 29 -4.06 2.07 -0.50
C ASN A 29 -2.76 1.63 0.19
N PHE A 30 -1.94 2.61 0.56
CA PHE A 30 -0.71 2.41 1.35
C PHE A 30 -0.94 2.71 2.84
N SER A 31 -2.16 3.12 3.22
CA SER A 31 -2.51 3.28 4.64
C SER A 31 -2.53 1.92 5.34
N PRO A 32 -2.07 1.80 6.60
CA PRO A 32 -2.06 0.54 7.33
C PRO A 32 -3.44 0.17 7.89
N ILE A 33 -4.51 0.53 7.18
CA ILE A 33 -5.88 0.09 7.43
C ILE A 33 -6.57 -0.18 6.10
N ARG A 34 -7.56 -1.09 6.11
CA ARG A 34 -8.46 -1.26 4.97
C ARG A 34 -9.45 -0.08 4.93
N ILE A 35 -9.72 0.40 3.73
CA ILE A 35 -10.79 1.35 3.43
C ILE A 35 -12.03 0.60 2.95
N SER A 36 -13.21 1.14 3.22
CA SER A 36 -14.48 0.64 2.72
C SER A 36 -14.91 1.48 1.52
N VAL A 37 -15.11 0.83 0.37
CA VAL A 37 -15.64 1.46 -0.83
C VAL A 37 -16.69 0.53 -1.48
N PRO A 38 -17.61 1.07 -2.29
CA PRO A 38 -18.52 0.24 -3.08
C PRO A 38 -17.75 -0.66 -4.06
N GLU A 39 -18.36 -1.80 -4.46
CA GLU A 39 -17.74 -2.79 -5.36
C GLU A 39 -17.29 -2.23 -6.72
N CYS A 40 -17.82 -1.08 -7.13
CA CYS A 40 -17.44 -0.44 -8.40
C CYS A 40 -16.03 0.19 -8.40
N CYS A 41 -15.38 0.32 -7.24
CA CYS A 41 -14.05 0.90 -7.12
C CYS A 41 -13.02 -0.19 -6.81
N LEU A 42 -12.05 -0.38 -7.71
CA LEU A 42 -10.96 -1.36 -7.51
C LEU A 42 -10.01 -0.86 -6.41
N VAL A 43 -9.75 -1.65 -5.37
CA VAL A 43 -8.81 -1.27 -4.31
C VAL A 43 -7.72 -2.30 -4.12
N GLU A 44 -6.48 -1.86 -4.31
CA GLU A 44 -5.28 -2.65 -4.00
C GLU A 44 -4.65 -2.12 -2.72
N ASN A 45 -4.49 -2.98 -1.71
CA ASN A 45 -3.83 -2.63 -0.47
C ASN A 45 -2.36 -3.03 -0.57
N ILE A 46 -1.46 -2.06 -0.43
CA ILE A 46 -0.03 -2.29 -0.59
C ILE A 46 0.60 -2.50 0.79
N ASP A 47 1.14 -3.70 1.00
CA ASP A 47 1.94 -4.05 2.17
C ASP A 47 3.37 -4.37 1.72
N PHE A 48 4.32 -3.58 2.22
CA PHE A 48 5.74 -3.77 1.92
C PHE A 48 6.47 -4.63 2.94
N THR A 49 5.84 -5.03 4.04
CA THR A 49 6.49 -5.74 5.16
C THR A 49 7.22 -6.99 4.66
N VAL A 50 6.54 -7.83 3.89
CA VAL A 50 7.13 -9.05 3.31
C VAL A 50 8.30 -8.73 2.38
N MET A 51 8.18 -7.69 1.57
CA MET A 51 9.24 -7.30 0.63
C MET A 51 10.46 -6.75 1.36
N LEU A 52 10.24 -5.95 2.41
CA LEU A 52 11.29 -5.44 3.29
C LEU A 52 11.96 -6.56 4.08
N ASP A 53 11.20 -7.56 4.53
CA ASP A 53 11.76 -8.75 5.19
C ASP A 53 12.68 -9.54 4.23
N VAL A 54 12.24 -9.74 2.99
CA VAL A 54 13.07 -10.37 1.94
C VAL A 54 14.34 -9.56 1.67
N LEU A 55 14.23 -8.23 1.55
CA LEU A 55 15.39 -7.37 1.34
C LEU A 55 16.34 -7.41 2.55
N THR A 56 15.81 -7.41 3.76
CA THR A 56 16.58 -7.50 5.01
C THR A 56 17.30 -8.85 5.11
N TYR A 57 16.63 -9.95 4.77
CA TYR A 57 17.26 -11.27 4.70
C TYR A 57 18.43 -11.28 3.71
N LYS A 58 18.22 -10.79 2.48
CA LYS A 58 19.26 -10.71 1.44
C LYS A 58 20.45 -9.86 1.89
N LEU A 59 20.21 -8.65 2.41
CA LEU A 59 21.27 -7.76 2.90
C LEU A 59 22.12 -8.39 4.01
N ASN A 60 21.50 -9.18 4.89
CA ASN A 60 22.20 -9.84 6.00
C ASN A 60 22.91 -11.15 5.59
N HIS A 61 22.43 -11.83 4.56
CA HIS A 61 22.98 -13.13 4.13
C HIS A 61 23.93 -13.03 2.92
N GLU A 62 23.83 -12.00 2.08
CA GLU A 62 24.83 -11.73 1.02
C GLU A 62 26.20 -11.34 1.61
N LYS A 63 26.22 -10.74 2.81
CA LYS A 63 27.48 -10.48 3.55
C LYS A 63 28.27 -11.74 3.90
N LYS A 64 27.65 -12.92 3.94
CA LYS A 64 28.35 -14.19 4.26
C LYS A 64 29.02 -14.84 3.05
N THR A 65 28.68 -14.46 1.83
CA THR A 65 29.22 -15.09 0.61
C THR A 65 30.36 -14.29 -0.01
N ALA A 66 30.52 -13.01 0.36
CA ALA A 66 31.60 -12.14 -0.16
C ALA A 66 32.92 -12.23 0.63
N ILE A 67 33.02 -13.14 1.61
CA ILE A 67 34.21 -13.41 2.41
C ILE A 67 34.44 -14.93 2.46
N ALA A 68 34.77 -15.51 1.30
CA ALA A 68 35.31 -16.85 1.18
C ALA A 68 36.34 -16.86 0.04
#